data_AF-A0A554JAL7-F1
#
_entry.id   AF-A0A554JAL7-F1
#
_cell.length_a   1.000
_cell.length_b   1.000
_cell.length_c   1.000
_cell.angle_alpha   90.00
_cell.angle_beta   90.00
_cell.angle_gamma   90.00
#
_symmetry.space_group_name_H-M   'P 1'
#
loop_
_entity.id
_entity.type
_entity.pdbx_description
1 polymer ?
#
loop_
_entity_poly.entity_id
_entity_poly.type
_entity_poly.pdbx_seq_one_letter_code
_entity_poly.pdbx_strand_id
1 'polypeptide(L)'
;MPKDDLIESFGTVAESLPNATFRVQIDQEDGVILCYLNGKMRKHHIRVLEGDRVTVERSVYDLNRGRISRRLKPGEGLEGDPNQSAEVTAVAGATEATQAQSAATESVNTPVDPESSQPESQEPHAS
;
A
#
# COMPACT_ATOMS: atom_id res chain seq x y z
N MET A 1 25.78 -18.55 -5.56
CA MET A 1 25.90 -17.09 -5.33
C MET A 1 24.77 -16.70 -4.38
N PRO A 2 25.05 -15.94 -3.29
CA PRO A 2 24.02 -15.58 -2.32
C PRO A 2 22.91 -14.84 -3.07
N LYS A 3 21.67 -15.32 -2.88
CA LYS A 3 20.47 -14.71 -3.45
C LYS A 3 20.40 -13.31 -2.88
N ASP A 4 20.40 -12.29 -3.73
CA ASP A 4 20.24 -10.91 -3.30
C ASP A 4 19.10 -10.83 -2.29
N ASP A 5 19.40 -10.40 -1.07
CA ASP A 5 18.39 -10.04 -0.09
C ASP A 5 17.77 -8.72 -0.57
N LEU A 6 16.67 -8.84 -1.33
CA LEU A 6 15.83 -7.70 -1.71
C LEU A 6 14.76 -7.50 -0.63
N ILE A 7 14.62 -6.26 -0.20
CA ILE A 7 13.54 -5.78 0.66
C ILE A 7 12.43 -5.26 -0.26
N GLU A 8 11.22 -5.76 -0.05
CA GLU A 8 10.01 -5.24 -0.68
C GLU A 8 9.44 -4.12 0.18
N SER A 9 9.19 -2.97 -0.44
CA SER A 9 8.62 -1.79 0.21
C SER A 9 7.51 -1.19 -0.65
N PHE A 10 6.52 -0.60 0.02
CA PHE A 10 5.46 0.15 -0.64
C PHE A 10 5.81 1.63 -0.71
N GLY A 11 5.41 2.26 -1.81
CA GLY A 11 5.58 3.68 -1.97
C GLY A 11 4.64 4.27 -3.01
N THR A 12 4.64 5.60 -3.05
CA THR A 12 3.83 6.40 -3.96
C THR A 12 4.74 7.16 -4.90
N VAL A 13 4.43 7.14 -6.20
CA VAL A 13 5.23 7.84 -7.21
C VAL A 13 5.02 9.35 -7.05
N ALA A 14 6.07 10.08 -6.70
CA ALA A 14 6.04 11.53 -6.57
C ALA A 14 6.16 12.21 -7.94
N GLU A 15 7.15 11.82 -8.74
CA GLU A 15 7.44 12.45 -10.03
C GLU A 15 8.01 11.44 -11.03
N SER A 16 7.77 11.67 -12.32
CA SER A 16 8.36 10.89 -13.41
C SER A 16 9.44 11.67 -14.16
N LEU A 17 10.62 11.07 -14.37
CA LEU A 17 11.77 11.66 -15.05
C LEU A 17 11.92 11.10 -16.48
N PRO A 18 12.52 11.86 -17.43
CA PRO A 18 12.58 11.52 -18.86
C PRO A 18 13.43 10.27 -19.24
N ASN A 19 13.95 9.50 -18.28
CA ASN A 19 14.78 8.31 -18.51
C ASN A 19 14.15 7.02 -17.97
N ALA A 20 12.82 6.92 -17.97
CA ALA A 20 12.09 5.81 -17.31
C ALA A 20 12.54 5.60 -15.85
N THR A 21 12.89 6.71 -15.20
CA THR A 21 13.28 6.79 -13.81
C THR A 21 12.17 7.52 -13.06
N PHE A 22 11.84 7.04 -11.88
CA PHE A 22 10.72 7.55 -11.10
C PHE A 22 11.20 7.89 -9.71
N ARG A 23 10.76 9.04 -9.20
CA ARG A 23 10.93 9.41 -7.80
C ARG A 23 9.78 8.78 -7.03
N VAL A 24 10.09 7.85 -6.15
CA VAL A 24 9.10 7.17 -5.32
C VAL A 24 9.33 7.58 -3.88
N GLN A 25 8.28 8.07 -3.23
CA GLN A 25 8.25 8.29 -1.79
C GLN A 25 7.89 6.95 -1.13
N ILE A 26 8.76 6.45 -0.26
CA ILE A 26 8.50 5.22 0.49
C ILE A 26 7.54 5.50 1.66
N ASP A 27 6.60 4.60 1.92
CA ASP A 27 5.64 4.77 3.03
C ASP A 27 6.26 4.46 4.41
N GLN A 28 7.26 3.57 4.44
CA GLN A 28 7.92 3.12 5.66
C GLN A 28 9.03 4.08 6.15
N GLU A 29 9.51 4.98 5.29
CA GLU A 29 10.64 5.87 5.55
C GLU A 29 10.42 7.20 4.81
N ASP A 30 10.69 8.32 5.48
CA ASP A 30 10.62 9.66 4.88
C ASP A 30 11.82 9.89 3.93
N GLY A 31 11.76 9.25 2.76
CA GLY A 31 12.80 9.33 1.73
C GLY A 31 12.27 9.16 0.31
N VAL A 32 12.76 10.01 -0.59
CA VAL A 32 12.54 9.88 -2.03
C VAL A 32 13.70 9.10 -2.63
N ILE A 33 13.38 8.01 -3.32
CA ILE A 33 14.37 7.15 -3.98
C ILE A 33 14.21 7.19 -5.49
N LEU A 34 15.31 6.90 -6.20
CA LEU A 34 15.28 6.73 -7.65
C LEU A 34 15.02 5.27 -8.00
N CYS A 35 13.91 5.04 -8.69
CA CYS A 35 13.48 3.71 -9.09
C CYS A 35 13.44 3.57 -10.60
N TYR A 36 13.75 2.37 -11.07
CA TYR A 36 13.61 1.98 -12.47
C TYR A 36 12.55 0.88 -12.62
N LEU A 37 11.90 0.84 -13.78
CA LEU A 37 10.99 -0.25 -14.12
C LEU A 37 11.74 -1.57 -14.24
N ASN A 38 11.23 -2.62 -13.60
CA ASN A 38 11.73 -3.97 -13.84
C ASN A 38 11.49 -4.37 -15.32
N GLY A 39 12.32 -5.27 -15.85
CA GLY A 39 12.24 -5.75 -17.22
C GLY A 39 10.88 -6.35 -17.56
N LYS A 40 10.18 -6.96 -16.59
CA LYS A 40 8.82 -7.47 -16.76
C LYS A 40 7.84 -6.33 -17.09
N MET A 41 7.91 -5.20 -16.39
CA MET A 41 7.04 -4.05 -16.67
C MET A 41 7.29 -3.45 -18.05
N ARG A 42 8.57 -3.37 -18.47
CA ARG A 42 8.94 -2.90 -19.82
C ARG A 42 8.36 -3.79 -20.92
N LYS A 43 8.42 -5.11 -20.75
CA LYS A 43 7.84 -6.08 -21.72
C LYS A 43 6.32 -5.94 -21.85
N HIS A 44 5.63 -5.67 -20.75
CA HIS A 44 4.17 -5.52 -20.73
C HIS A 44 3.70 -4.09 -21.00
N HIS A 45 4.60 -3.18 -21.40
CA HIS A 45 4.29 -1.76 -21.67
C HIS A 45 3.51 -1.07 -20.54
N ILE A 46 3.81 -1.44 -19.28
CA ILE A 46 3.12 -0.85 -18.13
C ILE A 46 3.58 0.60 -17.95
N ARG A 47 2.61 1.51 -18.00
CA ARG A 47 2.84 2.95 -17.78
C ARG A 47 2.57 3.28 -16.31
N VAL A 48 3.56 3.92 -15.70
CA VAL A 48 3.49 4.43 -14.32
C VAL A 48 3.38 5.94 -14.40
N LEU A 49 2.39 6.50 -13.70
CA LEU A 49 2.16 7.93 -13.61
C LEU A 49 2.47 8.42 -12.19
N GLU A 50 2.60 9.73 -12.04
CA GLU A 50 2.63 10.38 -10.72
C GLU A 50 1.34 10.09 -9.94
N GLY A 51 1.46 9.87 -8.63
CA GLY A 51 0.37 9.48 -7.74
C GLY A 51 0.04 7.98 -7.71
N ASP A 52 0.67 7.16 -8.55
CA ASP A 52 0.45 5.71 -8.52
C ASP A 52 1.10 5.04 -7.30
N ARG A 53 0.38 4.10 -6.69
CA ARG A 53 0.90 3.21 -5.64
C ARG A 53 1.67 2.07 -6.29
N VAL A 54 2.91 1.86 -5.87
CA VAL A 54 3.80 0.85 -6.46
C VAL A 54 4.53 0.04 -5.39
N THR A 55 4.87 -1.20 -5.73
CA THR A 55 5.79 -2.03 -4.95
C THR A 55 7.18 -1.88 -5.51
N VAL A 56 8.13 -1.53 -4.65
CA VAL A 56 9.53 -1.35 -4.97
C VAL A 56 10.36 -2.41 -4.25
N GLU A 57 11.28 -3.02 -4.96
CA GLU A 57 12.28 -3.93 -4.43
C GLU A 57 13.63 -3.19 -4.36
N ARG A 58 14.23 -3.09 -3.17
CA ARG A 58 15.56 -2.49 -2.96
C ARG A 58 16.50 -3.52 -2.35
N SER A 59 17.77 -3.49 -2.68
CA SER A 59 18.75 -4.35 -2.01
C SER A 59 19.07 -3.80 -0.63
N VAL A 60 19.34 -4.68 0.36
CA VAL A 60 19.79 -4.27 1.71
C VAL A 60 21.05 -3.38 1.66
N TYR A 61 21.86 -3.52 0.61
CA TYR A 61 23.10 -2.79 0.43
C TYR A 61 22.94 -1.38 -0.16
N ASP A 62 21.82 -1.09 -0.84
CA ASP A 62 21.54 0.22 -1.42
C ASP A 62 20.05 0.54 -1.33
N LEU A 63 19.73 1.35 -0.33
CA LEU A 63 18.38 1.83 -0.06
C LEU A 63 18.01 3.03 -0.96
N ASN A 64 18.96 3.70 -1.62
CA ASN A 64 18.64 4.87 -2.44
C ASN A 64 18.16 4.52 -3.85
N ARG A 65 18.33 3.26 -4.26
CA ARG A 65 17.95 2.77 -5.59
C ARG A 65 17.04 1.55 -5.49
N GLY A 66 15.98 1.56 -6.29
CA GLY A 66 14.99 0.51 -6.29
C GLY A 66 14.56 0.04 -7.67
N ARG A 67 13.90 -1.12 -7.71
CA ARG A 67 13.24 -1.67 -8.89
C ARG A 67 11.75 -1.73 -8.65
N ILE A 68 10.96 -1.14 -9.55
CA ILE A 68 9.50 -1.22 -9.49
C ILE A 68 9.07 -2.58 -10.03
N SER A 69 8.38 -3.36 -9.20
CA SER A 69 7.92 -4.71 -9.53
C SER A 69 6.47 -4.71 -10.02
N ARG A 70 5.57 -4.04 -9.28
CA ARG A 70 4.12 -4.01 -9.55
C ARG A 70 3.48 -2.66 -9.21
N ARG A 71 2.43 -2.28 -9.94
CA ARG A 71 1.51 -1.17 -9.59
C ARG A 71 0.28 -1.74 -8.86
N LEU A 72 -0.10 -1.13 -7.74
CA LEU A 72 -1.32 -1.49 -7.02
C LEU A 72 -2.50 -0.71 -7.60
N LYS A 73 -3.55 -1.43 -8.03
CA LYS A 73 -4.82 -0.78 -8.38
C LYS A 73 -5.65 -0.60 -7.09
N PRO A 74 -6.19 0.60 -6.81
CA PRO A 74 -7.12 0.79 -5.71
C PRO A 74 -8.46 0.10 -6.06
N GLY A 75 -8.64 -1.14 -5.62
CA GLY A 75 -9.90 -1.88 -5.81
C GLY A 75 -9.77 -3.38 -6.14
N GLU A 76 -8.58 -3.89 -6.49
CA GLU A 76 -8.39 -5.33 -6.71
C GLU A 76 -8.00 -6.03 -5.40
N GLY A 77 -9.01 -6.21 -4.54
CA GLY A 77 -8.92 -7.00 -3.32
C GLY A 77 -9.43 -8.44 -3.43
N LEU A 78 -10.18 -8.82 -4.47
CA LEU A 78 -10.88 -10.12 -4.48
C LEU A 78 -11.03 -10.87 -5.81
N GLU A 79 -10.54 -10.38 -6.95
CA GLU A 79 -10.58 -11.16 -8.20
C GLU A 79 -9.24 -11.15 -8.91
N GLY A 80 -8.71 -12.37 -9.13
CA GLY A 80 -7.35 -12.64 -9.53
C GLY A 80 -7.00 -12.21 -10.96
N ASP A 81 -5.74 -11.86 -11.14
CA ASP A 81 -5.13 -11.61 -12.44
C ASP A 81 -5.26 -12.84 -13.38
N PRO A 82 -5.83 -12.73 -14.60
CA PRO A 82 -5.95 -13.83 -15.56
C PRO A 82 -4.64 -14.23 -16.27
N ASN A 83 -3.46 -13.80 -15.78
CA ASN A 83 -2.17 -14.12 -16.40
C ASN A 83 -1.24 -14.94 -15.48
N GLN A 84 -1.84 -15.82 -14.66
CA GLN A 84 -1.13 -16.91 -13.98
C GLN A 84 -1.40 -18.23 -14.71
N SER A 85 -0.88 -18.37 -15.92
CA SER A 85 -0.74 -19.67 -16.58
C SER A 85 0.50 -20.38 -16.05
N ALA A 86 0.34 -21.09 -14.92
CA ALA A 86 1.14 -22.28 -14.57
C ALA A 86 0.54 -22.99 -13.33
N GLU A 87 -0.19 -24.07 -13.63
CA GLU A 87 -0.29 -25.32 -12.87
C GLU A 87 -0.60 -25.26 -11.35
N VAL A 88 -1.84 -25.61 -11.01
CA VAL A 88 -2.15 -26.30 -9.74
C VAL A 88 -2.99 -27.55 -10.03
N THR A 89 -2.31 -28.65 -10.34
CA THR A 89 -2.85 -29.99 -10.09
C THR A 89 -2.70 -30.28 -8.61
N ALA A 90 -3.78 -30.19 -7.83
CA ALA A 90 -3.85 -30.85 -6.53
C ALA A 90 -5.32 -31.05 -6.10
N VAL A 91 -5.72 -32.30 -6.22
CA VAL A 91 -6.74 -33.01 -5.43
C VAL A 91 -6.69 -32.67 -3.94
N ALA A 92 -7.87 -32.51 -3.31
CA ALA A 92 -8.30 -33.19 -2.08
C ALA A 92 -9.48 -32.44 -1.44
N GLY A 93 -10.56 -33.19 -1.16
CA GLY A 93 -11.70 -32.69 -0.40
C GLY A 93 -11.47 -32.74 1.12
N ALA A 94 -12.31 -31.98 1.83
CA ALA A 94 -12.80 -32.15 3.20
C ALA A 94 -13.73 -30.94 3.45
N THR A 95 -15.05 -31.11 3.44
CA THR A 95 -15.92 -31.36 4.62
C THR A 95 -15.83 -30.28 5.71
N GLU A 96 -17.03 -29.73 6.03
CA GLU A 96 -17.42 -29.07 7.30
C GLU A 96 -16.86 -27.64 7.54
N ALA A 97 -17.58 -26.66 8.08
CA ALA A 97 -18.80 -26.68 8.88
C ALA A 97 -19.66 -25.43 8.67
N THR A 98 -20.96 -25.67 8.63
CA THR A 98 -22.04 -24.72 8.90
C THR A 98 -21.98 -24.25 10.35
N GLN A 99 -21.99 -22.94 10.62
CA GLN A 99 -22.68 -22.40 11.79
C GLN A 99 -23.20 -20.99 11.53
N ALA A 100 -24.50 -20.93 11.27
CA ALA A 100 -25.34 -19.78 11.48
C ALA A 100 -25.79 -19.75 12.96
N GLN A 101 -25.62 -18.62 13.64
CA GLN A 101 -26.41 -18.20 14.80
C GLN A 101 -26.49 -16.66 14.72
N SER A 102 -27.61 -16.08 14.27
CA SER A 102 -28.88 -15.89 14.99
C SER A 102 -28.84 -14.71 15.96
N ALA A 103 -29.59 -13.68 15.56
CA ALA A 103 -30.23 -12.58 16.28
C ALA A 103 -30.35 -12.63 17.81
N ALA A 104 -30.12 -11.46 18.42
CA ALA A 104 -30.86 -10.88 19.56
C ALA A 104 -30.37 -9.42 19.73
N THR A 105 -31.13 -8.43 19.25
CA THR A 105 -32.05 -7.56 20.04
C THR A 105 -31.40 -6.69 21.12
N GLU A 106 -31.68 -5.39 20.96
CA GLU A 106 -31.97 -4.39 22.00
C GLU A 106 -30.84 -3.61 22.68
N SER A 107 -30.97 -2.28 22.53
CA SER A 107 -30.68 -1.23 23.52
C SER A 107 -29.19 -0.95 23.80
N VAL A 108 -28.67 0.27 23.78
CA VAL A 108 -29.27 1.56 24.12
C VAL A 108 -28.55 2.67 23.35
N ASN A 109 -29.32 3.60 22.77
CA ASN A 109 -28.80 4.87 22.30
C ASN A 109 -28.89 5.82 23.50
N THR A 110 -27.76 6.28 24.02
CA THR A 110 -27.74 7.43 24.94
C THR A 110 -26.84 8.48 24.30
N PRO A 111 -27.41 9.57 23.76
CA PRO A 111 -26.67 10.79 23.55
C PRO A 111 -26.50 11.45 24.93
N VAL A 112 -25.25 11.66 25.34
CA VAL A 112 -24.92 12.53 26.48
C VAL A 112 -24.17 13.74 25.94
N ASP A 113 -24.68 14.88 26.37
CA ASP A 113 -24.62 16.21 25.78
C ASP A 113 -23.25 16.87 25.61
N PRO A 114 -23.20 17.92 24.75
CA PRO A 114 -22.10 18.86 24.63
C PRO A 114 -22.28 20.04 25.61
N GLU A 115 -21.51 20.13 26.69
CA GLU A 115 -21.22 21.42 27.33
C GLU A 115 -20.02 21.35 28.28
N SER A 116 -18.94 22.06 27.94
CA SER A 116 -18.14 22.80 28.91
C SER A 116 -17.37 23.87 28.17
N SER A 117 -18.09 24.97 27.95
CA SER A 117 -17.53 26.30 27.89
C SER A 117 -16.74 26.57 29.18
N GLN A 118 -15.47 26.94 29.10
CA GLN A 118 -14.99 28.18 29.71
C GLN A 118 -13.86 28.79 28.87
N PRO A 119 -13.90 30.12 28.66
CA PRO A 119 -12.87 30.87 27.96
C PRO A 119 -11.73 31.24 28.90
N GLU A 120 -10.49 30.93 28.53
CA GLU A 120 -9.33 31.47 29.25
C GLU A 120 -8.99 32.86 28.69
N SER A 121 -8.86 33.78 29.63
CA SER A 121 -8.93 35.22 29.48
C SER A 121 -7.67 35.85 28.86
N GLN A 122 -7.87 37.01 28.24
CA GLN A 122 -6.85 37.97 27.86
C GLN A 122 -5.93 38.36 29.04
N GLU A 123 -4.62 38.41 28.79
CA GLU A 123 -3.79 39.55 29.17
C GLU A 123 -2.75 39.83 28.07
N PRO A 124 -2.87 40.93 27.32
CA PRO A 124 -1.73 41.58 26.69
C PRO A 124 -1.26 42.73 27.57
N HIS A 125 -0.10 42.60 28.20
CA HIS A 125 0.65 43.78 28.67
C HIS A 125 1.67 44.16 27.60
N ALA A 126 1.44 45.35 27.06
CA ALA A 126 2.33 46.04 26.13
C ALA A 126 3.34 46.90 26.88
N SER A 127 4.43 47.21 26.15
CA SER A 127 5.45 48.26 26.35
C SER A 127 6.56 48.01 27.36
#